data_AF-A0A0K8QQ49-F1
#
_entry.id   AF-A0A0K8QQ49-F1
#
_cell.length_a   1.000
_cell.length_b   1.000
_cell.length_c   1.000
_cell.angle_alpha   90.00
_cell.angle_beta   90.00
_cell.angle_gamma   90.00
#
_symmetry.space_group_name_H-M   'P 1'
#
loop_
_entity.id
_entity.type
_entity.pdbx_description
1 polymer ?
#
loop_
_entity_poly.entity_id
_entity_poly.type
_entity_poly.pdbx_seq_one_letter_code
_entity_poly.pdbx_strand_id
1 'polypeptide(L)'
;MDAPLDVLLACKSEDQAVRICLKIALNQFGRDQQTVALICGWKSDSCLSEIASPRHGRKMPKTKREWFARATGCNLLSQFIAYQEAKANNGGTPTERQQTEIAAAACLSAWKNAA
;
A
#
# COMPACT_ATOMS: atom_id res chain seq x y z
N MET A 1 -17.30 16.40 -11.61
CA MET A 1 -16.42 16.56 -10.43
C MET A 1 -15.58 15.31 -10.35
N ASP A 2 -14.49 15.32 -11.09
CA ASP A 2 -13.53 14.22 -11.15
C ASP A 2 -12.81 14.15 -9.81
N ALA A 3 -13.08 13.11 -9.02
CA ALA A 3 -12.18 12.78 -7.93
C ALA A 3 -10.84 12.41 -8.59
N PRO A 4 -9.75 13.16 -8.31
CA PRO A 4 -8.49 12.92 -8.98
C PRO A 4 -8.03 11.50 -8.63
N LEU A 5 -7.39 10.87 -9.62
CA LEU A 5 -6.67 9.60 -9.55
C LEU A 5 -5.47 9.63 -8.56
N ASP A 6 -5.50 10.48 -7.53
CA ASP A 6 -4.44 10.75 -6.55
C ASP A 6 -4.41 9.77 -5.36
N VAL A 7 -5.25 8.72 -5.39
CA VAL A 7 -5.19 7.61 -4.41
C VAL A 7 -4.17 6.54 -4.84
N LEU A 8 -3.47 6.76 -5.96
CA LEU A 8 -2.32 5.95 -6.40
C LEU A 8 -1.09 6.31 -5.57
N LEU A 9 -0.90 5.55 -4.48
CA LEU A 9 0.25 5.51 -3.55
C LEU A 9 0.22 6.45 -2.34
N ALA A 10 -0.81 6.35 -1.50
CA ALA A 10 -0.72 6.89 -0.13
C ALA A 10 0.41 6.22 0.71
N CYS A 11 0.92 5.06 0.29
CA CYS A 11 1.98 4.31 0.99
C CYS A 11 3.14 3.95 0.06
N LYS A 12 4.36 4.26 0.48
CA LYS A 12 5.61 3.90 -0.20
C LYS A 12 6.10 2.51 0.18
N SER A 13 5.65 1.99 1.31
CA SER A 13 6.06 0.70 1.85
C SER A 13 4.94 0.02 2.63
N GLU A 14 5.13 -1.28 2.86
CA GLU A 14 4.18 -2.11 3.60
C GLU A 14 4.08 -1.72 5.07
N ASP A 15 5.22 -1.42 5.70
CA ASP A 15 5.28 -0.96 7.08
C ASP A 15 4.53 0.38 7.27
N GLN A 16 4.58 1.26 6.27
CA GLN A 16 3.82 2.51 6.28
C GLN A 16 2.31 2.22 6.17
N ALA A 17 1.90 1.32 5.28
CA ALA A 17 0.51 0.92 5.12
C ALA A 17 -0.06 0.33 6.41
N VAL A 18 0.69 -0.57 7.07
CA VAL A 18 0.28 -1.16 8.35
C VAL A 18 0.16 -0.09 9.44
N ARG A 19 1.13 0.82 9.57
CA ARG A 19 1.06 1.92 10.56
C ARG A 19 -0.17 2.81 10.37
N ILE A 20 -0.50 3.15 9.13
CA ILE A 20 -1.69 3.96 8.84
C ILE A 20 -2.96 3.19 9.18
N CYS A 21 -3.07 1.91 8.79
CA CYS A 21 -4.24 1.08 9.12
C CYS A 21 -4.44 0.95 10.64
N LEU A 22 -3.36 0.76 11.41
CA LEU A 22 -3.42 0.69 12.87
C LEU A 22 -3.85 2.03 13.50
N LYS A 23 -3.36 3.15 12.98
CA LYS A 23 -3.78 4.48 13.43
C LYS A 23 -5.27 4.74 13.15
N ILE A 24 -5.77 4.31 11.99
CA ILE A 24 -7.19 4.38 11.66
C ILE A 24 -8.01 3.51 12.61
N ALA A 25 -7.55 2.28 12.88
CA ALA A 25 -8.22 1.35 13.78
C ALA A 25 -8.39 1.93 15.19
N LEU A 26 -7.33 2.56 15.70
CA LEU A 26 -7.34 3.22 17.00
C LEU A 26 -8.28 4.43 17.01
N ASN A 27 -8.16 5.32 16.02
CA ASN A 27 -8.89 6.57 16.00
C ASN A 27 -10.39 6.41 15.71
N GLN A 28 -10.76 5.47 14.84
CA GLN A 28 -12.16 5.28 14.42
C GLN A 28 -12.91 4.25 15.27
N PHE A 29 -12.22 3.19 15.73
CA PHE A 29 -12.86 2.06 16.40
C PHE A 29 -12.35 1.84 17.83
N GLY A 30 -11.39 2.63 18.30
CA GLY A 30 -10.77 2.43 19.62
C GLY A 30 -9.98 1.13 19.75
N ARG A 31 -9.62 0.51 18.61
CA ARG A 31 -8.92 -0.79 18.59
C ARG A 31 -7.42 -0.57 18.65
N ASP A 32 -6.80 -0.97 19.74
CA ASP A 32 -5.35 -0.98 19.87
C ASP A 32 -4.71 -2.11 19.04
N GLN A 33 -3.39 -2.08 18.94
CA GLN A 33 -2.63 -3.04 18.13
C GLN A 33 -2.81 -4.48 18.62
N GLN A 34 -2.94 -4.69 19.93
CA GLN A 34 -3.18 -6.00 20.52
C GLN A 34 -4.56 -6.55 20.11
N THR A 35 -5.60 -5.73 20.18
CA THR A 35 -6.95 -6.09 19.74
C THR A 35 -6.96 -6.44 18.25
N VAL A 36 -6.31 -5.64 17.41
CA VAL A 36 -6.17 -5.94 15.97
C VAL A 36 -5.46 -7.28 15.77
N ALA A 37 -4.39 -7.55 16.51
CA ALA A 37 -3.66 -8.80 16.41
C ALA A 37 -4.53 -10.02 16.77
N LEU A 38 -5.31 -9.91 17.85
CA LEU A 38 -6.23 -10.96 18.29
C LEU A 38 -7.35 -11.21 17.26
N ILE A 39 -7.94 -10.16 16.68
CA ILE A 39 -8.94 -10.30 15.60
C ILE A 39 -8.31 -10.97 14.37
N CYS A 40 -7.04 -10.66 14.08
CA CYS A 40 -6.28 -11.34 13.04
C CYS A 40 -5.90 -12.78 13.42
N GLY A 41 -6.19 -13.26 14.63
CA GLY A 41 -5.85 -14.59 15.10
C GLY A 41 -4.35 -14.78 15.33
N TRP A 42 -3.65 -13.75 15.79
CA TRP A 42 -2.31 -13.87 16.35
C TRP A 42 -2.36 -13.92 17.88
N LYS A 43 -1.33 -14.53 18.47
CA LYS A 43 -1.20 -14.65 19.94
C LYS A 43 -0.72 -13.35 20.60
N SER A 44 -0.01 -12.51 19.85
CA SER A 44 0.59 -11.26 20.33
C SER A 44 0.65 -10.23 19.21
N ASP A 45 0.81 -8.97 19.60
CA ASP A 45 0.99 -7.82 18.70
C ASP A 45 2.41 -7.68 18.15
N SER A 46 3.38 -8.43 18.67
CA SER A 46 4.78 -8.42 18.21
C SER A 46 4.92 -8.61 16.70
N CYS A 47 4.09 -9.47 16.10
CA CYS A 47 4.06 -9.66 14.64
C CYS A 47 3.68 -8.37 13.90
N LEU A 48 2.73 -7.60 14.43
CA LEU A 48 2.35 -6.30 13.85
C LEU A 48 3.45 -5.27 14.03
N SER A 49 4.10 -5.23 15.20
CA SER A 49 5.24 -4.33 15.44
C SER A 49 6.39 -4.59 14.48
N GLU A 50 6.70 -5.86 14.21
CA GLU A 50 7.72 -6.24 13.25
C GLU A 50 7.35 -5.84 11.82
N ILE A 51 6.09 -6.04 11.41
CA ILE A 51 5.64 -5.65 10.06
C ILE A 51 5.57 -4.11 9.92
N ALA A 52 5.16 -3.41 10.97
CA ALA A 52 5.08 -1.95 11.03
C ALA A 52 6.46 -1.27 11.11
N SER A 53 7.53 -2.05 11.27
CA SER A 53 8.91 -1.56 11.36
C SER A 53 9.67 -1.84 10.07
N PRO A 54 10.27 -0.82 9.44
CA PRO A 54 11.06 -1.01 8.24
C PRO A 54 12.35 -1.82 8.49
N ARG A 55 12.79 -1.95 9.75
CA ARG A 55 14.04 -2.66 10.11
C ARG A 55 13.91 -4.18 10.06
N HIS A 56 12.74 -4.73 10.41
CA HIS A 56 12.56 -6.18 10.49
C HIS A 56 12.22 -6.80 9.14
N GLY A 57 11.71 -6.01 8.19
CA GLY A 57 11.38 -6.48 6.84
C GLY A 57 10.28 -7.55 6.80
N ARG A 58 9.62 -7.83 7.93
CA ARG A 58 8.59 -8.86 8.02
C ARG A 58 7.38 -8.44 7.19
N LYS A 59 6.85 -9.40 6.44
CA LYS A 59 5.72 -9.22 5.53
C LYS A 59 4.45 -9.78 6.12
N MET A 60 3.32 -9.14 5.83
CA MET A 60 1.99 -9.61 6.19
C MET A 60 1.68 -10.91 5.44
N PRO A 61 1.42 -12.03 6.14
CA PRO A 61 1.02 -13.28 5.52
C PRO A 61 -0.27 -13.11 4.70
N LYS A 62 -0.34 -13.71 3.50
CA LYS A 62 -1.53 -13.64 2.62
C LYS A 62 -2.82 -14.01 3.33
N THR A 63 -2.79 -15.07 4.15
CA THR A 63 -3.93 -15.59 4.91
C THR A 63 -4.46 -14.63 5.98
N LYS A 64 -3.69 -13.61 6.36
CA LYS A 64 -4.05 -12.63 7.42
C LYS A 64 -4.47 -11.27 6.87
N ARG A 65 -4.23 -10.99 5.58
CA ARG A 65 -4.51 -9.68 4.96
C ARG A 65 -5.97 -9.28 5.03
N GLU A 66 -6.87 -10.20 4.69
CA GLU A 66 -8.32 -9.94 4.73
C GLU A 66 -8.81 -9.68 6.16
N TRP A 67 -8.37 -10.51 7.11
CA TRP A 67 -8.67 -10.33 8.53
C TRP A 67 -8.13 -9.00 9.05
N PHE A 68 -6.94 -8.60 8.64
CA PHE A 68 -6.35 -7.31 8.98
C PHE A 68 -7.15 -6.13 8.43
N ALA A 69 -7.59 -6.20 7.17
CA ALA A 69 -8.44 -5.17 6.58
C ALA A 69 -9.78 -5.04 7.31
N ARG A 70 -10.39 -6.16 7.69
CA ARG A 70 -11.63 -6.18 8.50
C ARG A 70 -11.41 -5.65 9.92
N ALA A 71 -10.30 -6.03 10.56
CA ALA A 71 -9.97 -5.61 11.93
C ALA A 71 -9.71 -4.10 12.02
N THR A 72 -9.06 -3.53 11.01
CA THR A 72 -8.71 -2.10 10.96
C THR A 72 -9.76 -1.23 10.29
N GLY A 73 -10.68 -1.84 9.54
CA GLY A 73 -11.62 -1.13 8.65
C GLY A 73 -10.93 -0.44 7.46
N CYS A 74 -9.68 -0.80 7.16
CA CYS A 74 -8.86 -0.14 6.16
C CYS A 74 -8.24 -1.15 5.18
N ASN A 75 -8.48 -0.96 3.89
CA ASN A 75 -7.98 -1.86 2.84
C ASN A 75 -6.65 -1.40 2.21
N LEU A 76 -5.99 -0.41 2.80
CA LEU A 76 -4.80 0.23 2.23
C LEU A 76 -3.64 -0.74 2.01
N LEU A 77 -3.43 -1.67 2.94
CA LEU A 77 -2.42 -2.72 2.82
C LEU A 77 -2.68 -3.63 1.60
N SER A 78 -3.92 -4.08 1.41
CA SER A 78 -4.25 -4.96 0.28
C SER A 78 -4.11 -4.23 -1.05
N GLN A 79 -4.50 -2.95 -1.11
CA GLN A 79 -4.32 -2.11 -2.30
C GLN A 79 -2.83 -1.93 -2.65
N PHE A 80 -1.98 -1.66 -1.65
CA PHE A 80 -0.54 -1.54 -1.84
C PHE A 80 0.06 -2.85 -2.41
N ILE A 81 -0.33 -3.99 -1.85
CA ILE A 81 0.21 -5.28 -2.31
C ILE A 81 -0.32 -5.64 -3.70
N ALA A 82 -1.61 -5.41 -3.98
CA ALA A 82 -2.17 -5.64 -5.31
C ALA A 82 -1.48 -4.77 -6.38
N TYR A 83 -1.15 -3.53 -6.04
CA TYR A 83 -0.36 -2.67 -6.92
C TYR A 83 1.05 -3.21 -7.16
N GLN A 84 1.74 -3.68 -6.12
CA GLN A 84 3.07 -4.29 -6.27
C GLN A 84 3.03 -5.57 -7.09
N GLU A 85 2.03 -6.42 -6.88
CA GLU A 85 1.80 -7.65 -7.66
C GLU A 85 1.47 -7.30 -9.13
N ALA A 86 0.60 -6.31 -9.38
CA ALA A 86 0.31 -5.83 -10.73
C ALA A 86 1.54 -5.22 -11.42
N LYS A 87 2.36 -4.45 -10.69
CA LYS A 87 3.61 -3.89 -11.20
C LYS A 87 4.64 -4.96 -11.53
N ALA A 88 4.74 -6.01 -10.72
CA ALA A 88 5.61 -7.16 -10.98
C ALA A 88 5.13 -7.96 -12.20
N ASN A 89 3.82 -8.20 -12.30
CA ASN A 89 3.21 -8.94 -13.41
C ASN A 89 3.28 -8.16 -14.74
N ASN A 90 3.13 -6.84 -14.70
CA ASN A 90 3.29 -5.94 -15.85
C ASN A 90 4.76 -5.57 -16.11
N GLY A 91 5.70 -6.07 -15.31
CA GLY A 91 7.14 -5.81 -15.42
C GLY A 91 7.80 -6.37 -16.69
N GLY A 92 7.04 -7.00 -17.59
CA GLY A 92 7.50 -7.45 -18.92
C GLY A 92 6.89 -6.67 -20.10
N THR A 93 5.90 -5.80 -19.88
CA THR A 93 5.32 -5.02 -20.99
C THR A 93 4.73 -3.73 -20.43
N PRO A 94 5.30 -2.56 -20.75
CA PRO A 94 4.72 -1.31 -20.33
C PRO A 94 3.29 -1.23 -20.88
N THR A 95 2.34 -1.01 -19.98
CA THR A 95 0.94 -0.79 -20.36
C THR A 95 0.88 0.35 -21.37
N GLU A 96 -0.04 0.29 -22.35
CA GLU A 96 -0.19 1.33 -23.39
C GLU A 96 -0.17 2.74 -22.79
N ARG A 97 -0.86 2.92 -21.66
CA ARG A 97 -0.88 4.17 -20.91
C ARG A 97 0.50 4.65 -20.43
N GLN A 98 1.34 3.75 -19.91
CA GLN A 98 2.71 4.08 -19.51
C GLN A 98 3.60 4.42 -20.71
N GLN A 99 3.40 3.75 -21.86
CA GLN A 99 4.12 4.09 -23.08
C GLN A 99 3.74 5.51 -23.55
N THR A 100 2.46 5.87 -23.48
CA THR A 100 1.97 7.21 -23.83
C THR A 100 2.52 8.28 -22.89
N GLU A 101 2.58 8.00 -21.58
CA GLU A 101 3.13 8.93 -20.59
C GLU A 101 4.65 9.13 -20.77
N ILE A 102 5.40 8.06 -21.09
CA ILE A 102 6.83 8.15 -21.42
C ILE A 102 7.05 8.95 -22.71
N ALA A 103 6.26 8.70 -23.74
CA ALA A 103 6.33 9.42 -25.01
C ALA A 103 5.99 10.91 -24.83
N ALA A 104 4.95 11.23 -24.07
CA ALA A 104 4.57 12.61 -23.76
C ALA A 104 5.66 13.35 -22.96
N ALA A 105 6.28 12.68 -21.96
CA ALA A 105 7.38 13.24 -21.18
C ALA A 105 8.64 13.48 -22.05
N ALA A 106 8.93 12.58 -23.00
CA ALA A 106 10.02 12.73 -23.95
C ALA A 106 9.80 13.90 -24.93
N CYS A 107 8.57 14.11 -25.41
CA CYS A 107 8.23 15.25 -26.26
C CYS A 107 8.36 16.58 -25.50
N LEU A 108 7.88 16.64 -24.25
CA LEU A 108 7.98 17.82 -23.40
C LEU A 108 9.43 18.20 -23.06
N SER A 109 10.31 17.21 -22.83
CA SER A 109 11.72 17.47 -22.55
C SER A 109 12.48 17.90 -23.81
N ALA A 110 12.17 17.31 -24.97
CA ALA A 110 12.74 17.73 -26.25
C ALA A 110 12.36 19.17 -26.61
N TRP A 111 11.12 19.57 -26.34
CA TRP A 111 10.65 20.94 -26.61
C TRP A 111 11.33 21.98 -25.70
N LYS A 112 11.56 21.65 -24.43
CA LYS A 112 12.29 22.53 -23.49
C LYS A 112 13.78 22.69 -23.82
N ASN A 113 14.39 21.73 -24.51
CA ASN A 113 15.79 21.81 -24.92
C ASN A 113 15.97 22.44 -26.32
N ALA A 114 14.88 22.67 -27.05
CA ALA A 114 14.88 23.29 -28.37
C ALA A 114 14.46 24.78 -28.34
N ALA A 115 14.14 25.31 -27.16
CA ALA A 115 13.84 26.72 -26.87
C ALA A 115 15.01 27.36 -26.13
#